data_AF-A0A093QE65-F1
#
_entry.id   AF-A0A093QE65-F1
#
_cell.length_a   1.000
_cell.length_b   1.000
_cell.length_c   1.000
_cell.angle_alpha   90.00
_cell.angle_beta   90.00
_cell.angle_gamma   90.00
#
_symmetry.space_group_name_H-M   'P 1'
#
loop_
_entity.id
_entity.type
_entity.pdbx_description
1 polymer ?
#
loop_
_entity_poly.entity_id
_entity_poly.type
_entity_poly.pdbx_seq_one_letter_code
_entity_poly.pdbx_strand_id
1 'polypeptide(L)' 'NIVYEWLKTLQLPQYAESFVDNGYDDLEVCKQIGDPDLDAIGVAVPHHRRRIHEAVRRLKEADE' A
#
# COMPACT_ATOMS: atom_id res chain seq x y z
N ASN A 1 -13.83 -1.94 0.39
CA ASN A 1 -12.53 -2.40 -0.13
C ASN A 1 -11.51 -2.20 0.97
N ILE A 2 -10.90 -3.28 1.49
CA ILE A 2 -10.06 -3.22 2.70
C ILE A 2 -8.78 -2.41 2.46
N VAL A 3 -8.22 -2.49 1.25
CA VAL A 3 -7.05 -1.70 0.82
C VAL A 3 -7.38 -0.21 0.76
N TYR A 4 -8.58 0.15 0.31
CA TYR A 4 -9.03 1.56 0.30
C TYR A 4 -9.08 2.15 1.71
N GLU A 5 -9.68 1.45 2.68
CA GLU A 5 -9.74 1.93 4.07
C GLU A 5 -8.34 2.02 4.69
N TRP A 6 -7.47 1.05 4.42
CA TRP A 6 -6.07 1.10 4.85
C TRP A 6 -5.34 2.32 4.29
N LEU A 7 -5.43 2.57 2.97
CA LEU A 7 -4.83 3.75 2.34
C LEU A 7 -5.44 5.05 2.85
N LYS A 8 -6.73 5.07 3.19
CA LYS A 8 -7.40 6.23 3.81
C LYS A 8 -6.83 6.53 5.20
N THR A 9 -6.49 5.53 6.01
CA THR A 9 -5.78 5.76 7.29
C THR A 9 -4.39 6.40 7.08
N LEU A 10 -3.77 6.09 5.95
CA LEU A 10 -2.50 6.67 5.52
C LEU A 10 -2.66 8.02 4.82
N GLN A 11 -3.88 8.56 4.70
CA GLN A 11 -4.19 9.77 3.94
C GLN A 11 -3.70 9.68 2.48
N LEU A 12 -3.71 8.46 1.93
CA LEU A 12 -3.32 8.12 0.57
C LEU A 12 -4.43 7.42 -0.23
N PRO A 13 -5.74 7.77 -0.06
CA PRO A 13 -6.83 7.07 -0.73
C PRO A 13 -6.77 7.19 -2.26
N GLN A 14 -6.06 8.20 -2.78
CA GLN A 14 -5.90 8.41 -4.23
C GLN A 14 -5.16 7.27 -4.93
N TYR A 15 -4.38 6.47 -4.21
CA TYR A 15 -3.68 5.32 -4.79
C TYR A 15 -4.52 4.04 -4.77
N ALA A 16 -5.69 4.04 -4.13
CA ALA A 16 -6.46 2.81 -3.94
C ALA A 16 -6.89 2.15 -5.25
N GLU A 17 -7.29 2.94 -6.24
CA GLU A 17 -7.61 2.43 -7.57
C GLU A 17 -6.38 1.83 -8.24
N SER A 18 -5.25 2.54 -8.24
CA SER A 18 -3.98 2.05 -8.79
C SER A 18 -3.47 0.79 -8.10
N PHE A 19 -3.67 0.65 -6.79
CA PHE A 19 -3.32 -0.59 -6.06
C PHE A 19 -4.16 -1.76 -6.57
N VAL A 20 -5.47 -1.60 -6.63
CA VAL A 20 -6.39 -2.66 -7.11
C VAL A 20 -6.12 -3.02 -8.57
N ASP A 21 -5.88 -2.02 -9.43
CA ASP A 21 -5.57 -2.22 -10.85
C ASP A 21 -4.26 -3.01 -11.05
N ASN A 22 -3.30 -2.88 -10.12
CA ASN A 22 -2.05 -3.64 -10.10
C ASN A 22 -2.15 -4.97 -9.33
N GLY A 23 -3.34 -5.39 -8.92
CA GLY A 23 -3.58 -6.66 -8.22
C GLY A 23 -3.33 -6.63 -6.71
N TYR A 24 -3.22 -5.44 -6.10
CA TYR A 24 -3.16 -5.23 -4.65
C TYR A 24 -4.55 -4.90 -4.11
N ASP A 25 -5.47 -5.85 -4.18
CA ASP A 25 -6.85 -5.73 -3.68
C ASP A 25 -7.06 -6.32 -2.28
N ASP A 26 -6.05 -7.02 -1.74
CA ASP A 26 -6.04 -7.61 -0.39
C ASP A 26 -4.81 -7.17 0.44
N LEU A 27 -4.96 -7.09 1.77
CA LEU A 27 -3.87 -6.71 2.67
C LEU A 27 -2.74 -7.76 2.72
N GLU A 28 -3.03 -9.04 2.49
CA GLU A 28 -2.01 -10.10 2.37
C GLU A 28 -1.07 -9.84 1.19
N VAL A 29 -1.60 -9.38 0.06
CA VAL A 29 -0.79 -9.02 -1.11
C VAL A 29 -0.05 -7.72 -0.85
N CYS A 30 -0.70 -6.73 -0.22
CA CYS A 30 -0.05 -5.48 0.20
C CYS A 30 1.13 -5.69 1.15
N LYS A 31 1.14 -6.77 1.96
CA LYS A 31 2.29 -7.10 2.81
C LYS A 31 3.56 -7.39 2.00
N GLN A 32 3.42 -7.83 0.75
CA GLN A 32 4.54 -8.18 -0.12
C GLN A 32 5.05 -7.01 -0.97
N ILE A 33 4.43 -5.82 -0.85
CA ILE A 33 4.77 -4.68 -1.69
C ILE A 33 6.23 -4.24 -1.48
N GLY A 34 6.95 -4.08 -2.58
CA GLY A 34 8.32 -3.58 -2.63
C GLY A 34 8.42 -2.25 -3.38
N ASP A 35 9.63 -1.72 -3.48
CA ASP A 35 9.89 -0.52 -4.29
C ASP A 35 9.50 -0.67 -5.77
N PRO A 36 9.74 -1.82 -6.45
CA PRO A 36 9.32 -2.01 -7.85
C PRO A 36 7.81 -1.93 -8.04
N ASP A 37 7.05 -2.39 -7.04
CA ASP A 37 5.59 -2.39 -7.10
C ASP A 37 5.02 -0.99 -6.89
N LEU A 38 5.61 -0.24 -5.96
CA LEU A 38 5.30 1.18 -5.77
C LEU A 38 5.63 2.00 -7.03
N ASP A 39 6.67 1.63 -7.77
CA ASP A 39 6.96 2.19 -9.09
C ASP A 39 5.86 1.85 -10.11
N ALA A 40 5.41 0.59 -10.18
CA ALA A 40 4.34 0.15 -11.10
C ALA A 40 2.98 0.81 -10.81
N ILE A 41 2.64 0.97 -9.53
CA ILE A 41 1.42 1.64 -9.06
C ILE A 41 1.48 3.16 -9.34
N GLY A 42 2.67 3.72 -9.57
CA GLY A 42 2.86 5.16 -9.81
C GLY A 42 3.09 5.98 -8.54
N VAL A 43 3.48 5.35 -7.43
CA VAL A 43 3.89 6.02 -6.20
C VAL A 43 5.35 6.47 -6.34
N ALA A 44 5.60 7.53 -7.11
CA ALA A 44 6.95 8.10 -7.29
C ALA A 44 7.43 8.93 -6.08
N VAL A 45 6.51 9.42 -5.25
CA VAL A 45 6.81 10.37 -4.16
C VAL A 45 7.50 9.65 -2.99
N PRO A 46 8.76 10.00 -2.63
CA PRO A 46 9.51 9.29 -1.57
C PRO A 46 8.86 9.36 -0.18
N HIS A 47 8.10 10.44 0.08
CA HIS A 47 7.33 10.57 1.31
C HIS A 47 6.18 9.55 1.36
N HIS A 48 5.44 9.37 0.27
CA HIS A 48 4.35 8.39 0.18
C HIS A 48 4.89 6.96 0.27
N ARG A 49 6.00 6.67 -0.42
CA ARG A 49 6.68 5.36 -0.33
C ARG A 49 7.00 4.99 1.12
N ARG A 50 7.60 5.92 1.87
CA ARG A 50 7.92 5.69 3.28
C ARG A 50 6.67 5.41 4.13
N ARG A 51 5.58 6.16 3.93
CA ARG A 51 4.32 5.93 4.65
C ARG A 51 3.73 4.55 4.36
N ILE A 52 3.73 4.14 3.09
CA ILE A 52 3.24 2.83 2.69
C ILE A 52 4.12 1.73 3.26
N HIS A 53 5.44 1.83 3.13
CA HIS A 53 6.39 0.86 3.70
C HIS A 53 6.24 0.70 5.22
N GLU A 54 6.07 1.81 5.95
CA GLU A 54 5.83 1.75 7.39
C GLU A 54 4.50 1.07 7.71
N ALA A 55 3.45 1.36 6.94
CA ALA A 55 2.14 0.75 7.12
C ALA A 55 2.15 -0.75 6.81
N VAL A 56 2.87 -1.15 5.77
CA VAL A 56 3.12 -2.55 5.38
C VAL A 56 3.85 -3.29 6.49
N ARG A 57 4.86 -2.66 7.09
CA ARG A 57 5.56 -3.21 8.26
C ARG A 57 4.61 -3.41 9.44
N ARG A 58 3.76 -2.43 9.75
CA ARG A 58 2.76 -2.56 10.83
C ARG A 58 1.72 -3.65 10.53
N LEU A 59 1.32 -3.83 9.27
CA LEU A 59 0.43 -4.92 8.87
C LEU A 59 1.06 -6.30 9.10
N LYS A 60 2.37 -6.44 8.93
CA LYS A 60 3.09 -7.68 9.24
C LYS A 60 3.16 -7.93 10.75
N GLU A 61 3.46 -6.88 11.53
CA GLU A 61 3.53 -6.97 13.00
C GLU A 61 2.16 -7.25 13.64
N ALA A 62 1.05 -6.86 13.02
CA ALA A 62 -0.31 -7.12 13.53
C ALA A 62 -0.84 -8.54 13.25
N ASP A 63 -0.15 -9.30 12.40
CA ASP A 63 -0.49 -10.68 12.03
C ASP A 63 0.27 -11.73 12.87
N GLU A 64 1.24 -11.30 13.68
CA GLU A 64 1.97 -12.11 14.67
C GLU A 64 1.32 -12.01 16.07
#